data_AF-A0A7L0KZ46-F1
#
_entry.id   AF-A0A7L0KZ46-F1
#
_cell.length_a   1.000
_cell.length_b   1.000
_cell.length_c   1.000
_cell.angle_alpha   90.00
_cell.angle_beta   90.00
_cell.angle_gamma   90.00
#
_symmetry.space_group_name_H-M   'P 1'
#
loop_
_entity.id
_entity.type
_entity.pdbx_description
1 polymer ?
#
loop_
_entity_poly.entity_id
_entity_poly.type
_entity_poly.pdbx_seq_one_letter_code
_entity_poly.pdbx_strand_id
1 'polypeptide(L)'
;DKTSMFPLIQRCCFNTPFKLQKLTGPSLLLYGKNKTAWSSLAFRLRGDAHPPSTSLSLKPASVYTTKLQAFHTSLPVFKKKATAESEVESQKSMESLKDSPKPALYLSLGGLIPFVAMPLAMAVQGTYCPELAFAQVAYGAATVSFLGGMRWGFALPENSPAKPDWLNLANGTVPPLLACQALLFKDVTQGAVMLMLALGIALHYDISLIPTYPRWFKILRVVGTVVMVSSLLATVALKAFLEGEQSDDRKIWQN
;
A
#
# COMPACT_ATOMS: atom_id res chain seq x y z
N ASP A 1 -16.10 24.26 -35.89
CA ASP A 1 -16.83 23.14 -36.52
C ASP A 1 -15.93 21.91 -36.65
N LYS A 2 -16.27 20.86 -35.91
CA LYS A 2 -16.69 19.52 -36.40
C LYS A 2 -15.53 18.61 -36.83
N THR A 3 -15.01 17.77 -35.92
CA THR A 3 -15.48 16.41 -35.55
C THR A 3 -15.17 15.34 -36.61
N SER A 4 -14.16 14.51 -36.34
CA SER A 4 -14.08 13.11 -36.80
C SER A 4 -13.59 12.25 -35.63
N MET A 5 -14.43 11.44 -35.00
CA MET A 5 -14.85 10.07 -35.40
C MET A 5 -14.00 9.01 -34.68
N PHE A 6 -14.44 8.59 -33.49
CA PHE A 6 -14.03 7.32 -32.87
C PHE A 6 -15.31 6.56 -32.47
N PRO A 7 -15.61 5.40 -33.07
CA PRO A 7 -16.78 4.62 -32.72
C PRO A 7 -16.49 3.63 -31.58
N LEU A 8 -17.45 3.57 -30.65
CA LEU A 8 -17.97 2.36 -29.99
C LEU A 8 -16.99 1.42 -29.28
N ILE A 9 -16.88 1.58 -27.96
CA ILE A 9 -16.81 0.44 -27.04
C ILE A 9 -18.08 0.46 -26.18
N GLN A 10 -19.00 -0.42 -26.58
CA GLN A 10 -20.25 -0.73 -25.93
C GLN A 10 -19.97 -1.28 -24.53
N ARG A 11 -20.40 -0.53 -23.51
CA ARG A 11 -20.36 -0.94 -22.10
C ARG A 11 -21.18 -2.22 -21.93
N CYS A 12 -20.52 -3.29 -21.49
CA CYS A 12 -21.22 -4.46 -20.96
C CYS A 12 -21.87 -4.07 -19.63
N CYS A 13 -23.15 -3.73 -19.68
CA CYS A 13 -24.00 -3.57 -18.51
C CYS A 13 -24.10 -4.92 -17.79
N PHE A 14 -23.57 -4.99 -16.56
CA PHE A 14 -23.92 -6.03 -15.60
C PHE A 14 -25.41 -5.92 -15.29
N ASN A 15 -26.20 -6.86 -15.79
CA ASN A 15 -27.63 -6.94 -15.54
C ASN A 15 -27.85 -7.81 -14.29
N THR A 16 -27.72 -7.21 -13.11
CA THR A 16 -28.17 -7.85 -11.85
C THR A 16 -29.51 -7.24 -11.44
N PRO A 17 -30.61 -8.00 -11.34
CA PRO A 17 -31.90 -7.47 -10.94
C PRO A 17 -31.89 -7.18 -9.43
N PHE A 18 -31.70 -5.90 -9.09
CA PHE A 18 -31.90 -5.40 -7.73
C PHE A 18 -33.42 -5.36 -7.46
N LYS A 19 -33.95 -6.33 -6.71
CA LYS A 19 -35.34 -6.28 -6.23
C LYS A 19 -35.46 -5.21 -5.15
N LEU A 20 -35.86 -4.00 -5.56
CA LEU A 20 -36.21 -2.92 -4.65
C LEU A 20 -37.60 -3.20 -4.06
N GLN A 21 -37.66 -3.48 -2.76
CA GLN A 21 -38.90 -3.60 -2.02
C GLN A 21 -39.51 -2.20 -1.87
N LYS A 22 -40.62 -1.97 -2.57
CA LYS A 22 -41.35 -0.70 -2.63
C LYS A 22 -42.12 -0.51 -1.31
N LEU A 23 -41.58 0.30 -0.40
CA LEU A 23 -42.33 0.75 0.79
C LEU A 23 -43.02 2.08 0.44
N THR A 24 -44.33 2.02 0.27
CA THR A 24 -45.22 3.16 0.02
C THR A 24 -45.35 4.01 1.28
N GLY A 25 -44.96 5.29 1.21
CA GLY A 25 -45.21 6.30 2.25
C GLY A 25 -45.76 7.58 1.59
N PRO A 26 -46.78 8.23 2.16
CA PRO A 26 -47.57 9.23 1.45
C PRO A 26 -46.89 10.59 1.34
N SER A 27 -46.99 11.18 0.14
CA SER A 27 -46.66 12.57 -0.16
C SER A 27 -47.52 13.55 0.64
N LEU A 28 -46.88 14.54 1.25
CA LEU A 28 -47.53 15.78 1.69
C LEU A 28 -46.79 16.98 1.10
N LEU A 29 -47.47 17.62 0.14
CA LEU A 29 -47.18 18.94 -0.41
C LEU A 29 -47.58 20.03 0.59
N LEU A 30 -46.68 20.94 0.92
CA LEU A 30 -46.95 22.30 1.42
C LEU A 30 -45.69 23.14 1.09
N TYR A 31 -45.69 23.90 -0.01
CA TYR A 31 -46.02 25.33 -0.09
C TYR A 31 -45.33 26.21 0.98
N GLY A 32 -44.42 27.09 0.52
CA GLY A 32 -44.21 28.39 1.17
C GLY A 32 -42.79 28.76 1.61
N LYS A 33 -42.13 29.54 0.75
CA LYS A 33 -41.54 30.85 1.09
C LYS A 33 -40.16 30.92 1.76
N ASN A 34 -39.22 31.38 0.93
CA ASN A 34 -37.93 32.02 1.20
C ASN A 34 -37.79 32.73 2.56
N LYS A 35 -36.69 32.45 3.27
CA LYS A 35 -35.71 33.46 3.76
C LYS A 35 -34.50 32.77 4.41
N THR A 36 -33.36 33.38 4.17
CA THR A 36 -32.02 33.25 4.77
C THR A 36 -32.01 33.03 6.29
N ALA A 37 -31.23 32.06 6.77
CA ALA A 37 -30.33 32.21 7.93
C ALA A 37 -29.58 30.90 8.21
N TRP A 38 -28.27 31.04 8.35
CA TRP A 38 -27.30 30.05 8.82
C TRP A 38 -27.52 29.78 10.32
N SER A 39 -27.66 28.52 10.74
CA SER A 39 -27.44 28.13 12.13
C SER A 39 -27.15 26.63 12.24
N SER A 40 -26.02 26.33 12.85
CA SER A 40 -25.47 25.01 13.19
C SER A 40 -26.35 24.30 14.21
N LEU A 41 -26.83 23.09 13.88
CA LEU A 41 -27.57 22.24 14.80
C LEU A 41 -26.59 21.49 15.72
N ALA A 42 -26.49 21.97 16.96
CA ALA A 42 -25.87 21.26 18.07
C ALA A 42 -26.71 20.02 18.42
N PHE A 43 -26.07 18.85 18.40
CA PHE A 43 -26.66 17.61 18.88
C PHE A 43 -26.72 17.66 20.42
N ARG A 44 -27.95 17.72 20.96
CA ARG A 44 -28.22 17.56 22.39
C ARG A 44 -28.22 16.08 22.74
N LEU A 45 -27.19 15.64 23.47
CA LEU A 45 -27.26 14.42 24.28
C LEU A 45 -27.70 14.82 25.69
N ARG A 46 -28.91 14.38 26.04
CA ARG A 46 -29.46 14.37 27.40
C ARG A 46 -28.94 13.12 28.09
N GLY A 47 -28.24 13.30 29.20
CA GLY A 47 -27.86 12.25 30.15
C GLY A 47 -27.79 12.88 31.52
N ASP A 48 -28.71 12.45 32.39
CA ASP A 48 -29.07 13.08 33.65
C ASP A 48 -27.90 13.17 34.65
N ALA A 49 -27.91 14.26 35.41
CA ALA A 49 -27.02 14.52 36.54
C ALA A 49 -27.57 13.88 37.82
N HIS A 50 -26.70 13.40 38.71
CA HIS A 50 -26.53 14.00 40.05
C HIS A 50 -25.24 13.46 40.74
N PRO A 51 -24.53 14.30 41.53
CA PRO A 51 -23.23 14.01 42.14
C PRO A 51 -23.36 13.40 43.54
N PRO A 52 -22.27 12.86 44.12
CA PRO A 52 -21.72 13.59 45.26
C PRO A 52 -20.18 13.61 45.35
N SER A 53 -19.73 14.74 45.90
CA SER A 53 -18.49 15.01 46.60
C SER A 53 -17.90 13.84 47.39
N THR A 54 -16.58 13.61 47.27
CA THR A 54 -15.74 13.07 48.36
C THR A 54 -14.30 13.56 48.19
N SER A 55 -13.69 13.84 49.34
CA SER A 55 -12.59 14.78 49.59
C SER A 55 -11.20 14.37 49.12
N LEU A 56 -10.41 15.42 48.88
CA LEU A 56 -8.96 15.49 48.77
C LEU A 56 -8.27 14.73 49.93
N SER A 57 -7.37 13.80 49.59
CA SER A 57 -6.37 13.29 50.54
C SER A 57 -5.04 13.09 49.80
N LEU A 58 -4.20 14.14 49.86
CA LEU A 58 -2.79 14.04 49.52
C LEU A 58 -2.11 13.13 50.56
N LYS A 59 -1.45 12.07 50.09
CA LYS A 59 -0.42 11.36 50.88
C LYS A 59 0.96 11.67 50.28
N PRO A 60 1.98 11.93 51.11
CA PRO A 60 3.29 12.36 50.65
C PRO A 60 4.04 11.22 49.94
N ALA A 61 4.68 11.56 48.82
CA ALA A 61 5.58 10.69 48.10
C ALA A 61 6.85 10.43 48.93
N SER A 62 7.08 9.16 49.27
CA SER A 62 8.32 8.69 49.87
C SER A 62 9.40 8.63 48.80
N VAL A 63 10.39 9.51 48.92
CA VAL A 63 11.58 9.55 48.08
C VAL A 63 12.52 8.43 48.51
N TYR A 64 12.58 7.35 47.74
CA TYR A 64 13.68 6.38 47.82
C TYR A 64 14.69 6.70 46.73
N THR A 65 15.85 7.21 47.14
CA THR A 65 17.04 7.35 46.32
C THR A 65 17.63 5.97 46.06
N THR A 66 17.33 5.39 44.91
CA THR A 66 18.01 4.17 44.45
C THR A 66 19.30 4.58 43.74
N LYS A 67 20.42 4.10 44.31
CA LYS A 67 21.80 4.19 43.84
C LYS A 67 21.88 3.87 42.32
N LEU A 68 22.39 4.81 41.54
CA LEU A 68 22.88 4.57 40.19
C LEU A 68 24.14 3.70 40.29
N GLN A 69 23.98 2.40 40.03
CA GLN A 69 25.11 1.50 39.81
C GLN A 69 25.42 1.50 38.31
N ALA A 70 26.63 1.94 37.96
CA ALA A 70 27.11 1.97 36.60
C ALA A 70 27.15 0.55 36.03
N PHE A 71 26.26 0.26 35.09
CA PHE A 71 26.36 -0.94 34.28
C PHE A 71 27.46 -0.73 33.25
N HIS A 72 28.52 -1.53 33.39
CA HIS A 72 29.61 -1.62 32.44
C HIS A 72 29.07 -2.01 31.06
N THR A 73 29.23 -1.11 30.09
CA THR A 73 29.06 -1.36 28.67
C THR A 73 30.16 -2.32 28.19
N SER A 74 29.79 -3.58 27.96
CA SER A 74 30.55 -4.45 27.06
C SER A 74 29.74 -4.64 25.79
N LEU A 75 30.27 -4.09 24.69
CA LEU A 75 29.74 -4.27 23.34
C LEU A 75 29.88 -5.74 22.95
N PRO A 76 28.81 -6.43 22.50
CA PRO A 76 28.98 -7.69 21.82
C PRO A 76 29.53 -7.40 20.43
N VAL A 77 30.79 -7.74 20.21
CA VAL A 77 31.44 -7.77 18.90
C VAL A 77 30.59 -8.65 17.98
N PHE A 78 29.99 -8.01 16.99
CA PHE A 78 29.16 -8.62 15.95
C PHE A 78 30.05 -9.51 15.07
N LYS A 79 30.26 -10.78 15.48
CA LYS A 79 30.87 -11.78 14.61
C LYS A 79 29.90 -12.11 13.49
N LYS A 80 30.17 -11.50 12.33
CA LYS A 80 29.58 -11.79 11.03
C LYS A 80 29.66 -13.30 10.72
N LYS A 81 28.53 -14.01 10.88
CA LYS A 81 28.28 -15.36 10.34
C LYS A 81 27.20 -15.26 9.25
N ALA A 82 27.45 -14.46 8.22
CA ALA A 82 26.46 -14.18 7.17
C ALA A 82 26.42 -15.20 6.03
N THR A 83 27.32 -16.19 5.99
CA THR A 83 27.47 -17.06 4.81
C THR A 83 26.73 -18.40 4.92
N ALA A 84 26.56 -18.95 6.12
CA ALA A 84 25.88 -20.26 6.31
C ALA A 84 24.36 -20.15 6.51
N GLU A 85 23.85 -18.99 6.95
CA GLU A 85 22.42 -18.79 7.22
C GLU A 85 21.63 -18.51 5.93
N SER A 86 22.26 -17.85 4.94
CA SER A 86 21.64 -17.51 3.66
C SER A 86 21.35 -18.74 2.77
N GLU A 87 22.26 -19.72 2.73
CA GLU A 87 22.09 -20.93 1.92
C GLU A 87 21.00 -21.86 2.49
N VAL A 88 20.97 -22.01 3.82
CA VAL A 88 19.96 -22.81 4.52
C VAL A 88 18.58 -22.14 4.44
N GLU A 89 18.50 -20.82 4.56
CA GLU A 89 17.26 -20.07 4.40
C GLU A 89 16.73 -20.14 2.96
N SER A 90 17.61 -20.05 1.97
CA SER A 90 17.26 -20.17 0.55
C SER A 90 16.73 -21.56 0.20
N GLN A 91 17.40 -22.66 0.61
CA GLN A 91 16.89 -24.02 0.39
C GLN A 91 15.54 -24.25 1.10
N LYS A 92 15.41 -23.80 2.35
CA LYS A 92 14.16 -23.92 3.11
C LYS A 92 13.02 -23.08 2.52
N SER A 93 13.34 -21.99 1.81
CA SER A 93 12.35 -21.16 1.11
C SER A 93 11.86 -21.83 -0.17
N MET A 94 12.76 -22.47 -0.92
CA MET A 94 12.43 -23.21 -2.15
C MET A 94 11.53 -24.42 -1.88
N GLU A 95 11.74 -25.15 -0.78
CA GLU A 95 10.84 -26.23 -0.39
C GLU A 95 9.46 -25.71 -0.01
N SER A 96 9.38 -24.65 0.79
CA SER A 96 8.10 -24.08 1.21
C SER A 96 7.31 -23.43 0.05
N LEU A 97 7.97 -23.02 -1.04
CA LEU A 97 7.28 -22.54 -2.25
C LEU A 97 6.66 -23.69 -3.06
N LYS A 98 7.22 -24.91 -3.00
CA LYS A 98 6.62 -26.08 -3.66
C LYS A 98 5.28 -26.48 -3.03
N ASP A 99 5.08 -26.15 -1.75
CA ASP A 99 3.81 -26.37 -1.03
C ASP A 99 2.72 -25.34 -1.39
N SER A 100 3.05 -24.31 -2.18
CA SER A 100 2.09 -23.30 -2.60
C SER A 100 1.05 -23.88 -3.56
N PRO A 101 -0.23 -23.49 -3.46
CA PRO A 101 -1.23 -23.81 -4.48
C PRO A 101 -0.73 -23.34 -5.86
N LYS A 102 -0.66 -24.28 -6.82
CA LYS A 102 -0.16 -24.01 -8.18
C LYS A 102 -0.77 -22.74 -8.82
N PRO A 103 -2.09 -22.49 -8.72
CA PRO A 103 -2.68 -21.27 -9.28
C PRO A 103 -2.13 -20.00 -8.66
N ALA A 104 -1.92 -19.96 -7.35
CA ALA A 104 -1.38 -18.79 -6.65
C ALA A 104 0.06 -18.49 -7.10
N LEU A 105 0.87 -19.53 -7.28
CA LEU A 105 2.23 -19.40 -7.77
C LEU A 105 2.28 -18.87 -9.21
N TYR A 106 1.52 -19.48 -10.13
CA TYR A 106 1.52 -19.05 -11.54
C TYR A 106 0.95 -17.64 -11.72
N LEU A 107 -0.15 -17.32 -11.04
CA LEU A 107 -0.76 -15.98 -11.12
C LEU A 107 0.16 -14.92 -10.52
N SER A 108 0.82 -15.23 -9.40
CA SER A 108 1.78 -14.29 -8.80
C SER A 108 2.98 -14.06 -9.70
N LEU A 109 3.52 -15.10 -10.36
CA LEU A 109 4.62 -14.92 -11.31
C LEU A 109 4.17 -14.17 -12.57
N GLY A 110 2.97 -14.47 -13.09
CA GLY A 110 2.38 -13.78 -14.23
C GLY A 110 2.18 -12.28 -13.96
N GLY A 111 1.77 -11.92 -12.74
CA GLY A 111 1.65 -10.52 -12.32
C GLY A 111 2.97 -9.74 -12.28
N LEU A 112 4.14 -10.41 -12.28
CA LEU A 112 5.44 -9.73 -12.32
C LEU A 112 5.90 -9.39 -13.74
N ILE A 113 5.24 -9.94 -14.77
CA ILE A 113 5.64 -9.75 -16.16
C ILE A 113 5.66 -8.26 -16.54
N PRO A 114 4.62 -7.44 -16.28
CA PRO A 114 4.65 -6.03 -16.66
C PRO A 114 5.71 -5.23 -15.90
N PHE A 115 6.06 -5.64 -14.67
CA PHE A 115 7.17 -5.01 -13.94
C PHE A 115 8.50 -5.24 -14.65
N VAL A 116 8.82 -6.48 -15.03
CA VAL A 116 10.13 -6.80 -15.61
C VAL A 116 10.21 -6.39 -17.08
N ALA A 117 9.13 -6.55 -17.83
CA ALA A 117 9.11 -6.30 -19.28
C ALA A 117 9.37 -4.84 -19.65
N MET A 118 8.85 -3.87 -18.89
CA MET A 118 9.00 -2.43 -19.20
C MET A 118 10.46 -1.95 -19.16
N PRO A 119 11.21 -2.09 -18.04
CA PRO A 119 12.62 -1.70 -18.00
C PRO A 119 13.49 -2.55 -18.91
N LEU A 120 13.17 -3.85 -19.07
CA LEU A 120 13.92 -4.71 -19.99
C LEU A 120 13.78 -4.23 -21.44
N ALA A 121 12.58 -3.85 -21.86
CA ALA A 121 12.35 -3.31 -23.20
C ALA A 121 13.15 -2.03 -23.45
N MET A 122 13.20 -1.11 -22.47
CA MET A 122 14.02 0.10 -22.55
C MET A 122 15.51 -0.21 -22.63
N ALA A 123 15.98 -1.16 -21.80
CA ALA A 123 17.38 -1.57 -21.79
C ALA A 123 17.81 -2.18 -23.13
N VAL A 124 16.97 -3.03 -23.72
CA VAL A 124 17.23 -3.64 -25.04
C VAL A 124 17.20 -2.61 -26.17
N GLN A 125 16.31 -1.62 -26.10
CA GLN A 125 16.23 -0.54 -27.09
C GLN A 125 17.33 0.52 -26.91
N GLY A 126 18.02 0.54 -25.78
CA GLY A 126 19.00 1.58 -25.45
C GLY A 126 18.39 2.98 -25.36
N THR A 127 17.07 3.09 -25.24
CA THR A 127 16.35 4.37 -25.26
C THR A 127 15.33 4.41 -24.13
N TYR A 128 15.27 5.56 -23.44
CA TYR A 128 14.31 5.77 -22.36
C TYR A 128 12.96 6.18 -22.94
N CYS A 129 11.92 5.35 -22.71
CA CYS A 129 10.56 5.62 -23.15
C CYS A 129 9.68 6.03 -21.94
N PRO A 130 9.33 7.32 -21.78
CA PRO A 130 8.59 7.78 -20.60
C PRO A 130 7.19 7.14 -20.49
N GLU A 131 6.57 6.75 -21.60
CA GLU A 131 5.27 6.09 -21.64
C GLU A 131 5.31 4.70 -21.01
N LEU A 132 6.36 3.91 -21.30
CA LEU A 132 6.57 2.59 -20.69
C LEU A 132 6.90 2.72 -19.20
N ALA A 133 7.68 3.74 -18.83
CA ALA A 133 8.01 4.00 -17.43
C ALA A 133 6.76 4.38 -16.63
N PHE A 134 5.92 5.24 -17.20
CA PHE A 134 4.63 5.59 -16.64
C PHE A 134 3.70 4.37 -16.56
N ALA A 135 3.65 3.53 -17.61
CA ALA A 135 2.84 2.31 -17.60
C ALA A 135 3.26 1.35 -16.47
N GLN A 136 4.56 1.22 -16.21
CA GLN A 136 5.08 0.44 -15.08
C GLN A 136 4.67 1.02 -13.73
N VAL A 137 4.73 2.35 -13.56
CA VAL A 137 4.26 3.02 -12.34
C VAL A 137 2.74 2.86 -12.18
N ALA A 138 1.96 3.03 -13.24
CA ALA A 138 0.51 2.82 -13.23
C ALA A 138 0.14 1.38 -12.83
N TYR A 139 0.84 0.40 -13.41
CA TYR A 139 0.68 -1.00 -13.05
C TYR A 139 1.09 -1.27 -11.60
N GLY A 140 2.18 -0.66 -11.14
CA GLY A 140 2.62 -0.75 -9.76
C GLY A 140 1.61 -0.15 -8.77
N ALA A 141 1.00 0.98 -9.11
CA ALA A 141 -0.06 1.58 -8.30
C ALA A 141 -1.31 0.69 -8.21
N ALA A 142 -1.72 0.08 -9.33
CA ALA A 142 -2.81 -0.90 -9.34
C ALA A 142 -2.48 -2.13 -8.46
N THR A 143 -1.26 -2.63 -8.57
CA THR A 143 -0.78 -3.77 -7.78
C THR A 143 -0.81 -3.44 -6.29
N VAL A 144 -0.17 -2.35 -5.86
CA VAL A 144 -0.15 -1.91 -4.45
C VAL A 144 -1.56 -1.69 -3.90
N SER A 145 -2.47 -1.12 -4.71
CA SER A 145 -3.86 -0.94 -4.34
C SER A 145 -4.57 -2.28 -4.09
N PHE A 146 -4.33 -3.26 -4.97
CA PHE A 146 -4.80 -4.63 -4.77
C PHE A 146 -4.23 -5.27 -3.49
N LEU A 147 -2.97 -5.00 -3.13
CA LEU A 147 -2.38 -5.50 -1.87
C LEU A 147 -3.12 -4.96 -0.64
N GLY A 148 -3.45 -3.67 -0.65
CA GLY A 148 -4.28 -3.07 0.40
C GLY A 148 -5.68 -3.69 0.48
N GLY A 149 -6.31 -3.89 -0.69
CA GLY A 149 -7.62 -4.54 -0.79
C GLY A 149 -7.63 -5.99 -0.32
N MET A 150 -6.56 -6.76 -0.56
CA MET A 150 -6.42 -8.12 -0.03
C MET A 150 -6.49 -8.15 1.49
N ARG A 151 -5.93 -7.15 2.19
CA ARG A 151 -5.98 -7.08 3.65
C ARG A 151 -7.41 -6.88 4.16
N TRP A 152 -8.20 -6.05 3.49
CA TRP A 152 -9.63 -5.93 3.76
C TRP A 152 -10.33 -7.27 3.54
N GLY A 153 -10.07 -7.93 2.41
CA GLY A 153 -10.63 -9.26 2.12
C GLY A 153 -10.25 -10.32 3.16
N PHE A 154 -9.06 -10.26 3.73
CA PHE A 154 -8.62 -11.17 4.80
C PHE A 154 -9.30 -10.87 6.14
N ALA A 155 -9.60 -9.61 6.47
CA ALA A 155 -10.14 -9.22 7.77
C ALA A 155 -11.66 -9.37 7.91
N LEU A 156 -12.40 -9.44 6.80
CA LEU A 156 -13.87 -9.46 6.80
C LEU A 156 -14.54 -10.78 7.24
N PRO A 157 -14.00 -11.98 6.96
CA PRO A 157 -14.62 -13.23 7.39
C PRO A 157 -14.75 -13.31 8.92
N GLU A 158 -15.89 -13.82 9.42
CA GLU A 158 -16.19 -13.88 10.87
C GLU A 158 -15.11 -14.63 11.67
N ASN A 159 -14.51 -15.66 11.07
CA ASN A 159 -13.48 -16.49 11.69
C ASN A 159 -12.05 -16.05 11.32
N SER A 160 -11.87 -14.84 10.81
CA SER A 160 -10.54 -14.36 10.44
C SER A 160 -9.64 -14.15 11.66
N PRO A 161 -8.37 -14.58 11.59
CA PRO A 161 -7.37 -14.24 12.61
C PRO A 161 -7.13 -12.73 12.74
N ALA A 162 -7.38 -11.95 11.69
CA ALA A 162 -7.33 -10.50 11.71
C ALA A 162 -8.76 -9.95 11.80
N LYS A 163 -9.09 -9.28 12.91
CA LYS A 163 -10.42 -8.70 13.09
C LYS A 163 -10.58 -7.43 12.23
N PRO A 164 -11.80 -7.08 11.80
CA PRO A 164 -12.08 -5.83 11.08
C PRO A 164 -12.08 -4.63 12.04
N ASP A 165 -10.99 -4.44 12.78
CA ASP A 165 -10.78 -3.29 13.65
C ASP A 165 -10.13 -2.12 12.88
N TRP A 166 -10.15 -0.94 13.51
CA TRP A 166 -9.60 0.28 12.92
C TRP A 166 -8.16 0.12 12.47
N LEU A 167 -7.33 -0.60 13.23
CA LEU A 167 -5.92 -0.79 12.91
C LEU A 167 -5.75 -1.62 11.63
N ASN A 168 -6.43 -2.77 11.51
CA ASN A 168 -6.31 -3.63 10.33
C ASN A 168 -6.86 -2.98 9.08
N LEU A 169 -8.01 -2.30 9.18
CA LEU A 169 -8.64 -1.61 8.05
C LEU A 169 -7.82 -0.40 7.61
N ALA A 170 -7.35 0.43 8.55
CA ALA A 170 -6.48 1.56 8.23
C ALA A 170 -5.19 1.12 7.55
N ASN A 171 -4.53 0.07 8.07
CA ASN A 171 -3.32 -0.49 7.46
C ASN A 171 -3.58 -1.06 6.06
N GLY A 172 -4.80 -1.51 5.75
CA GLY A 172 -5.19 -1.91 4.39
C GLY A 172 -5.38 -0.72 3.44
N THR A 173 -5.71 0.46 3.97
CA THR A 173 -5.97 1.67 3.18
C THR A 173 -4.71 2.49 2.91
N VAL A 174 -3.68 2.40 3.76
CA VAL A 174 -2.42 3.14 3.61
C VAL A 174 -1.72 2.85 2.26
N PRO A 175 -1.49 1.59 1.83
CA PRO A 175 -0.80 1.35 0.56
C PRO A 175 -1.55 1.90 -0.68
N PRO A 176 -2.87 1.70 -0.84
CA PRO A 176 -3.64 2.32 -1.95
C PRO A 176 -3.54 3.86 -1.98
N LEU A 177 -3.51 4.53 -0.82
CA LEU A 177 -3.36 5.99 -0.78
C LEU A 177 -2.00 6.43 -1.29
N LEU A 178 -0.93 5.75 -0.89
CA LEU A 178 0.43 6.02 -1.40
C LEU A 178 0.55 5.69 -2.89
N ALA A 179 -0.11 4.63 -3.35
CA ALA A 179 -0.18 4.28 -4.77
C ALA A 179 -0.90 5.35 -5.60
N CYS A 180 -2.02 5.89 -5.11
CA CYS A 180 -2.71 7.01 -5.74
C CYS A 180 -1.81 8.25 -5.79
N GLN A 181 -1.15 8.57 -4.68
CA GLN A 181 -0.20 9.68 -4.62
C GLN A 181 0.97 9.51 -5.59
N ALA A 182 1.45 8.29 -5.81
CA ALA A 182 2.52 8.00 -6.78
C ALA A 182 2.15 8.42 -8.21
N LEU A 183 0.88 8.31 -8.60
CA LEU A 183 0.38 8.71 -9.92
C LEU A 183 0.21 10.22 -10.10
N LEU A 184 0.21 10.98 -9.00
CA LEU A 184 0.09 12.44 -9.04
C LEU A 184 1.44 13.13 -9.30
N PHE A 185 2.56 12.42 -9.15
CA PHE A 185 3.87 12.99 -9.47
C PHE A 185 4.05 13.12 -10.98
N LYS A 186 4.56 14.28 -11.40
CA LYS A 186 4.94 14.51 -12.80
C LYS A 186 6.18 13.73 -13.19
N ASP A 187 7.09 13.52 -12.25
CA ASP A 187 8.31 12.75 -12.46
C ASP A 187 8.09 11.28 -12.07
N VAL A 188 8.33 10.39 -13.03
CA VAL A 188 8.31 8.92 -12.86
C VAL A 188 9.23 8.49 -11.71
N THR A 189 10.39 9.14 -11.53
CA THR A 189 11.32 8.78 -10.45
C THR A 189 10.68 8.91 -9.07
N GLN A 190 9.94 10.01 -8.85
CA GLN A 190 9.23 10.24 -7.59
C GLN A 190 8.10 9.24 -7.41
N GLY A 191 7.33 8.97 -8.47
CA GLY A 191 6.29 7.93 -8.47
C GLY A 191 6.84 6.54 -8.12
N ALA A 192 7.97 6.15 -8.73
CA ALA A 192 8.63 4.87 -8.49
C ALA A 192 9.12 4.74 -7.04
N VAL A 193 9.78 5.77 -6.49
CA VAL A 193 10.21 5.79 -5.08
C VAL A 193 9.03 5.65 -4.13
N MET A 194 7.94 6.36 -4.40
CA MET A 194 6.72 6.26 -3.59
C MET A 194 6.08 4.85 -3.66
N LEU A 195 6.12 4.20 -4.83
CA LEU A 195 5.68 2.82 -4.94
C LEU A 195 6.60 1.84 -4.22
N MET A 196 7.92 2.03 -4.24
CA MET A 196 8.83 1.20 -3.44
C MET A 196 8.54 1.31 -1.95
N LEU A 197 8.29 2.52 -1.46
CA LEU A 197 7.90 2.75 -0.07
C LEU A 197 6.57 2.05 0.24
N ALA A 198 5.55 2.21 -0.62
CA ALA A 198 4.25 1.60 -0.43
C ALA A 198 4.30 0.05 -0.48
N LEU A 199 5.12 -0.51 -1.37
CA LEU A 199 5.41 -1.95 -1.44
C LEU A 199 6.08 -2.45 -0.17
N GLY A 200 7.08 -1.72 0.34
CA GLY A 200 7.76 -2.04 1.60
C GLY A 200 6.81 -2.03 2.80
N ILE A 201 5.93 -1.03 2.88
CA ILE A 201 4.90 -0.94 3.92
C ILE A 201 3.91 -2.12 3.81
N ALA A 202 3.42 -2.42 2.61
CA ALA A 202 2.52 -3.54 2.39
C ALA A 202 3.17 -4.89 2.77
N LEU A 203 4.44 -5.09 2.40
CA LEU A 203 5.19 -6.28 2.78
C LEU A 203 5.39 -6.39 4.30
N HIS A 204 5.74 -5.28 4.95
CA HIS A 204 5.88 -5.23 6.40
C HIS A 204 4.56 -5.61 7.09
N TYR A 205 3.44 -5.09 6.62
CA TYR A 205 2.11 -5.42 7.15
C TYR A 205 1.73 -6.89 6.95
N ASP A 206 2.11 -7.50 5.83
CA ASP A 206 1.84 -8.92 5.57
C ASP A 206 2.70 -9.84 6.44
N ILE A 207 3.95 -9.47 6.73
CA ILE A 207 4.88 -10.31 7.50
C ILE A 207 4.66 -10.13 9.01
N SER A 208 4.60 -8.88 9.47
CA SER A 208 4.67 -8.54 10.90
C SER A 208 3.31 -8.50 11.58
N LEU A 209 2.26 -8.04 10.89
CA LEU A 209 0.94 -7.86 11.52
C LEU A 209 0.02 -9.07 11.35
N ILE A 210 0.34 -10.00 10.45
CA ILE A 210 -0.46 -11.20 10.21
C ILE A 210 0.42 -12.46 10.39
N PRO A 211 0.66 -12.88 11.65
CA PRO A 211 1.47 -14.06 11.92
C PRO A 211 0.88 -15.32 11.29
N THR A 212 -0.45 -15.36 11.15
CA THR A 212 -1.24 -16.51 10.71
C THR A 212 -1.19 -16.78 9.20
N TYR A 213 -0.57 -15.92 8.38
CA TYR A 213 -0.43 -16.24 6.96
C TYR A 213 0.41 -17.50 6.75
N PRO A 214 -0.01 -18.39 5.82
CA PRO A 214 0.79 -19.53 5.45
C PRO A 214 2.19 -19.12 5.03
N ARG A 215 3.19 -19.94 5.40
CA ARG A 215 4.60 -19.62 5.13
C ARG A 215 4.89 -19.44 3.64
N TRP A 216 4.29 -20.27 2.79
CA TRP A 216 4.43 -20.15 1.33
C TRP A 216 3.97 -18.79 0.81
N PHE A 217 2.89 -18.22 1.38
CA PHE A 217 2.36 -16.92 0.98
C PHE A 217 3.34 -15.83 1.37
N LYS A 218 3.85 -15.83 2.62
CA LYS A 218 4.84 -14.83 3.06
C LYS A 218 6.08 -14.82 2.17
N ILE A 219 6.61 -16.00 1.80
CA ILE A 219 7.77 -16.09 0.90
C ILE A 219 7.41 -15.53 -0.48
N LEU A 220 6.25 -15.89 -1.03
CA LEU A 220 5.79 -15.36 -2.32
C LEU A 220 5.68 -13.83 -2.32
N ARG A 221 5.19 -13.25 -1.22
CA ARG A 221 5.10 -11.79 -1.01
C ARG A 221 6.47 -11.13 -0.96
N VAL A 222 7.44 -11.75 -0.27
CA VAL A 222 8.83 -11.25 -0.21
C VAL A 222 9.46 -11.28 -1.61
N VAL A 223 9.44 -12.44 -2.27
CA VAL A 223 10.06 -12.60 -3.60
C VAL A 223 9.42 -11.65 -4.62
N GLY A 224 8.08 -11.59 -4.65
CA GLY A 224 7.37 -10.67 -5.55
C GLY A 224 7.74 -9.21 -5.29
N THR A 225 7.79 -8.80 -4.02
CA THR A 225 8.18 -7.42 -3.65
C THR A 225 9.61 -7.10 -4.05
N VAL A 226 10.55 -8.02 -3.82
CA VAL A 226 11.95 -7.84 -4.25
C VAL A 226 12.02 -7.64 -5.76
N VAL A 227 11.36 -8.50 -6.54
CA VAL A 227 11.35 -8.37 -8.02
C VAL A 227 10.74 -7.04 -8.46
N MET A 228 9.59 -6.64 -7.89
CA MET A 228 8.93 -5.36 -8.21
C MET A 228 9.84 -4.16 -7.90
N VAL A 229 10.48 -4.16 -6.73
CA VAL A 229 11.39 -3.08 -6.30
C VAL A 229 12.64 -3.05 -7.19
N SER A 230 13.27 -4.19 -7.47
CA SER A 230 14.43 -4.25 -8.37
C SER A 230 14.10 -3.75 -9.78
N SER A 231 12.91 -4.10 -10.29
CA SER A 231 12.42 -3.63 -11.58
C SER A 231 12.20 -2.11 -11.60
N LEU A 232 11.55 -1.54 -10.58
CA LEU A 232 11.37 -0.09 -10.46
C LEU A 232 12.72 0.64 -10.34
N LEU A 233 13.69 0.03 -9.63
CA LEU A 233 15.03 0.59 -9.49
C LEU A 233 15.77 0.60 -10.83
N ALA A 234 15.64 -0.47 -11.62
CA ALA A 234 16.20 -0.54 -12.96
C ALA A 234 15.65 0.57 -13.85
N THR A 235 14.35 0.88 -13.79
CA THR A 235 13.74 1.98 -14.55
C THR A 235 14.32 3.33 -14.16
N VAL A 236 14.46 3.60 -12.86
CA VAL A 236 15.07 4.84 -12.36
C VAL A 236 16.53 4.95 -12.80
N ALA A 237 17.28 3.84 -12.72
CA ALA A 237 18.67 3.79 -13.15
C ALA A 237 18.80 4.03 -14.66
N LEU A 238 17.99 3.38 -15.49
CA LEU A 238 17.97 3.56 -16.95
C LEU A 238 17.69 5.01 -17.32
N LYS A 239 16.71 5.66 -16.66
CA LYS A 239 16.44 7.08 -16.83
C LYS A 239 17.70 7.91 -16.57
N ALA A 240 18.36 7.69 -15.42
CA ALA A 240 19.54 8.44 -15.03
C ALA A 240 20.74 8.24 -15.98
N PHE A 241 20.98 7.01 -16.44
CA PHE A 241 22.08 6.72 -17.36
C PHE A 241 21.84 7.35 -18.75
N LEU A 242 20.65 7.19 -19.31
CA LEU A 242 20.34 7.65 -20.67
C LEU A 242 20.17 9.17 -20.77
N GLU A 243 19.63 9.82 -19.73
CA GLU A 243 19.64 11.28 -19.63
C GLU A 243 21.06 11.83 -19.46
N GLY A 244 21.93 11.08 -18.76
CA GLY A 244 23.35 11.40 -18.58
C GLY A 244 24.11 11.45 -19.90
N GLU A 245 24.02 10.40 -20.72
CA GLU A 245 24.69 10.35 -22.04
C GLU A 245 24.20 11.46 -22.97
N GLN A 246 22.88 11.69 -23.03
CA GLN A 246 22.33 12.75 -23.88
C GLN A 246 22.74 14.17 -23.43
N SER A 247 23.04 14.36 -22.14
CA SER A 247 23.57 15.62 -21.64
C SER A 247 25.03 15.83 -22.05
N ASP A 248 25.83 14.78 -22.03
CA ASP A 248 27.26 14.83 -22.35
C ASP A 248 27.49 15.09 -23.85
N ASP A 249 26.80 14.34 -24.71
CA ASP A 249 26.84 14.55 -26.18
C ASP A 249 26.51 16.00 -26.55
N ARG A 250 25.48 16.58 -25.91
CA ARG A 250 25.04 17.95 -26.19
C ARG A 250 26.10 18.99 -25.83
N LYS A 251 26.94 18.73 -24.82
CA LYS A 251 28.05 19.63 -24.44
C LYS A 251 29.21 19.53 -25.42
N ILE A 252 29.50 18.34 -25.94
CA ILE A 252 30.56 18.13 -26.94
C ILE A 252 30.30 18.96 -28.19
N TRP A 253 29.05 19.01 -28.67
CA TRP A 253 28.70 19.80 -29.88
C TRP A 253 28.66 21.32 -29.66
N GLN A 254 28.72 21.81 -28.42
CA GLN A 254 28.67 23.23 -28.08
C GLN A 254 30.04 23.87 -27.80
N ASN A 255 31.11 23.06 -27.78
CA ASN A 255 32.47 23.45 -27.43
C ASN A 255 33.40 23.35 -28.66
#